data_AF-A0ABD7BBB8-F1
#
_entry.id   AF-A0ABD7BBB8-F1
#
_cell.length_a   1.000
_cell.length_b   1.000
_cell.length_c   1.000
_cell.angle_alpha   90.00
_cell.angle_beta   90.00
_cell.angle_gamma   90.00
#
_symmetry.space_group_name_H-M   'P 1'
#
loop_
_entity.id
_entity.type
_entity.pdbx_description
1 polymer ?
#
loop_
_entity_poly.entity_id
_entity_poly.type
_entity_poly.pdbx_seq_one_letter_code
_entity_poly.pdbx_strand_id
1 'polypeptide(L)'
;MDHNWGAGRRSGGLDGGYTGSLDHAISNLHVGRSQGRKQGLEEGHKQGLEEGHKEGFEEGYSQGWYAGAARANEKLEPLRDYVRQYFDEAVQLRAEVERQRELIKLMHGQMLQFAQARRAGAQEGGPEAGLAEEVAALKKANRLLHATIDSMETQFQSTFAQSGLKTQQYNRTLVFAHAAQALVAELVADGTPEAQLVRERFVEHYRQEVAHSLREGDIQIAPELDEAFQKQLPETHRFIIDMLQSVAPRPEAGEPDPMP
;
A
#
# COMPACT_ATOMS: atom_id res chain seq x y z
N MET A 1 -10.39 -93.53 72.21
CA MET A 1 -9.20 -94.04 71.50
C MET A 1 -8.31 -92.84 71.21
N ASP A 2 -7.03 -92.98 71.55
CA ASP A 2 -5.84 -92.19 71.17
C ASP A 2 -5.78 -90.71 71.63
N HIS A 3 -4.99 -90.36 72.66
CA HIS A 3 -3.53 -90.17 72.70
C HIS A 3 -3.01 -88.87 72.04
N ASN A 4 -2.97 -87.81 72.86
CA ASN A 4 -1.74 -87.23 73.42
C ASN A 4 -0.75 -86.37 72.59
N TRP A 5 -0.48 -85.19 73.18
CA TRP A 5 0.66 -84.25 73.14
C TRP A 5 1.20 -83.66 71.83
N GLY A 6 1.12 -82.32 71.76
CA GLY A 6 2.02 -81.46 71.00
C GLY A 6 1.97 -80.03 71.54
N ALA A 7 2.92 -79.69 72.42
CA ALA A 7 3.02 -78.40 73.09
C ALA A 7 3.43 -77.25 72.13
N GLY A 8 2.90 -76.04 72.37
CA GLY A 8 3.34 -74.81 71.71
C GLY A 8 2.87 -73.58 72.48
N ARG A 9 3.81 -72.88 73.11
CA ARG A 9 3.61 -71.80 74.09
C ARG A 9 3.27 -70.44 73.44
N ARG A 10 2.45 -69.68 74.20
CA ARG A 10 2.54 -68.22 74.49
C ARG A 10 2.23 -67.19 73.38
N SER A 11 1.28 -66.31 73.76
CA SER A 11 1.37 -64.84 73.77
C SER A 11 1.27 -64.09 72.44
N GLY A 12 0.48 -63.00 72.49
CA GLY A 12 0.33 -62.00 71.43
C GLY A 12 -1.11 -62.01 70.95
N GLY A 13 -2.01 -61.17 71.43
CA GLY A 13 -1.85 -59.72 71.55
C GLY A 13 -3.00 -59.14 70.75
N LEU A 14 -3.99 -58.63 71.48
CA LEU A 14 -5.13 -57.88 70.93
C LEU A 14 -4.58 -56.58 70.31
N ASP A 15 -4.07 -56.59 69.07
CA ASP A 15 -3.58 -55.35 68.45
C ASP A 15 -3.47 -55.44 66.91
N GLY A 16 -4.59 -55.37 66.20
CA GLY A 16 -4.56 -55.38 64.73
C GLY A 16 -5.70 -54.64 64.02
N GLY A 17 -6.67 -54.08 64.75
CA GLY A 17 -7.86 -53.49 64.13
C GLY A 17 -7.82 -51.97 63.96
N TYR A 18 -7.18 -51.24 64.87
CA TYR A 18 -7.29 -49.77 64.96
C TYR A 18 -6.13 -49.02 64.32
N THR A 19 -4.93 -49.59 64.32
CA THR A 19 -3.73 -48.96 63.74
C THR A 19 -3.79 -48.97 62.21
N GLY A 20 -4.29 -50.05 61.60
CA GLY A 20 -4.49 -50.14 60.15
C GLY A 20 -5.55 -49.19 59.60
N SER A 21 -6.65 -48.93 60.31
CA SER A 21 -7.69 -48.00 59.83
C SER A 21 -7.25 -46.53 59.94
N LEU A 22 -6.49 -46.20 60.98
CA LEU A 22 -5.97 -44.84 61.18
C LEU A 22 -4.88 -44.50 60.15
N ASP A 23 -3.93 -45.41 59.92
CA ASP A 23 -2.90 -45.22 58.89
C ASP A 23 -3.50 -45.15 57.48
N HIS A 24 -4.54 -45.94 57.20
CA HIS A 24 -5.24 -45.88 55.92
C HIS A 24 -6.01 -44.56 55.74
N ALA A 25 -6.64 -44.06 56.80
CA ALA A 25 -7.31 -42.75 56.79
C ALA A 25 -6.32 -41.60 56.61
N ILE A 26 -5.18 -41.63 57.30
CA ILE A 26 -4.11 -40.63 57.19
C ILE A 26 -3.50 -40.65 55.78
N SER A 27 -3.26 -41.84 55.23
CA SER A 27 -2.74 -42.01 53.86
C SER A 27 -3.74 -41.49 52.81
N ASN A 28 -5.02 -41.86 52.91
CA ASN A 28 -6.06 -41.38 52.00
C ASN A 28 -6.26 -39.86 52.10
N LEU A 29 -6.16 -39.26 53.29
CA LEU A 29 -6.22 -37.81 53.47
C LEU A 29 -5.01 -37.10 52.83
N HIS A 30 -3.81 -37.68 52.95
CA HIS A 30 -2.60 -37.16 52.31
C HIS A 30 -2.65 -37.27 50.79
N VAL A 31 -3.13 -38.41 50.27
CA VAL A 31 -3.29 -38.66 48.84
C VAL A 31 -4.35 -37.73 48.27
N GLY A 32 -5.53 -37.62 48.90
CA GLY A 32 -6.58 -36.70 48.47
C GLY A 32 -6.16 -35.24 48.49
N ARG A 33 -5.42 -34.80 49.52
CA ARG A 33 -4.93 -33.42 49.62
C ARG A 33 -3.78 -33.12 48.66
N SER A 34 -2.96 -34.11 48.30
CA SER A 34 -1.89 -33.93 47.30
C SER A 34 -2.47 -33.94 45.88
N GLN A 35 -3.41 -34.84 45.59
CA GLN A 35 -4.12 -34.90 44.30
C GLN A 35 -4.97 -33.65 44.07
N GLY A 36 -5.78 -33.24 45.03
CA GLY A 36 -6.62 -32.04 44.89
C GLY A 36 -5.80 -30.76 44.70
N ARG A 37 -4.64 -30.65 45.36
CA ARG A 37 -3.73 -29.50 45.16
C ARG A 37 -3.07 -29.54 43.78
N LYS A 38 -2.68 -30.72 43.30
CA LYS A 38 -2.07 -30.89 41.99
C LYS A 38 -3.08 -30.59 40.86
N GLN A 39 -4.30 -31.11 40.99
CA GLN A 39 -5.39 -30.84 40.07
C GLN A 39 -5.76 -29.35 40.06
N GLY A 40 -5.93 -28.72 41.23
CA GLY A 40 -6.24 -27.29 41.29
C GLY A 40 -5.15 -26.40 40.68
N LEU A 41 -3.87 -26.78 40.82
CA LEU A 41 -2.75 -26.08 40.16
C LEU A 41 -2.76 -26.29 38.64
N GLU A 42 -2.95 -27.52 38.17
CA GLU A 42 -3.01 -27.83 36.73
C GLU A 42 -4.22 -27.18 36.06
N GLU A 43 -5.41 -27.28 36.66
CA GLU A 43 -6.64 -26.69 36.13
C GLU A 43 -6.58 -25.17 36.15
N GLY A 44 -6.15 -24.56 37.25
CA GLY A 44 -6.00 -23.11 37.35
C GLY A 44 -4.96 -22.55 36.38
N HIS A 45 -3.83 -23.24 36.21
CA HIS A 45 -2.81 -22.85 35.24
C HIS A 45 -3.32 -23.01 33.80
N LYS A 46 -4.03 -24.10 33.49
CA LYS A 46 -4.60 -24.33 32.15
C LYS A 46 -5.63 -23.26 31.82
N GLN A 47 -6.60 -23.02 32.71
CA GLN A 47 -7.64 -22.00 32.51
C GLN A 47 -7.06 -20.60 32.38
N GLY A 48 -6.15 -20.20 33.28
CA GLY A 48 -5.52 -18.88 33.21
C GLY A 48 -4.72 -18.65 31.93
N LEU A 49 -4.03 -19.69 31.43
CA LEU A 49 -3.30 -19.61 30.15
C LEU A 49 -4.27 -19.53 28.96
N GLU A 50 -5.35 -20.31 28.98
CA GLU A 50 -6.32 -20.41 27.89
C GLU A 50 -7.17 -19.13 27.78
N GLU A 51 -7.65 -18.60 28.90
CA GLU A 51 -8.38 -17.32 28.96
C GLU A 51 -7.48 -16.15 28.61
N GLY A 52 -6.29 -16.05 29.22
CA GLY A 52 -5.35 -14.97 28.93
C GLY A 52 -4.88 -14.96 27.47
N HIS A 53 -4.65 -16.14 26.88
CA HIS A 53 -4.32 -16.25 25.47
C HIS A 53 -5.52 -15.87 24.58
N LYS A 54 -6.73 -16.29 24.92
CA LYS A 54 -7.93 -15.98 24.13
C LYS A 54 -8.25 -14.49 24.13
N GLU A 55 -8.27 -13.86 25.31
CA GLU A 55 -8.52 -12.42 25.44
C GLU A 55 -7.41 -11.61 24.76
N GLY A 56 -6.14 -11.91 25.05
CA GLY A 56 -5.02 -11.20 24.44
C GLY A 56 -4.96 -11.36 22.92
N PHE A 57 -5.32 -12.54 22.39
CA PHE A 57 -5.39 -12.79 20.96
C PHE A 57 -6.57 -12.07 20.29
N GLU A 58 -7.78 -12.18 20.84
CA GLU A 58 -8.96 -11.51 20.27
C GLU A 58 -8.81 -9.98 20.29
N GLU A 59 -8.29 -9.44 21.40
CA GLU A 59 -8.10 -8.00 21.56
C GLU A 59 -6.97 -7.49 20.65
N GLY A 60 -5.82 -8.17 20.65
CA GLY A 60 -4.69 -7.84 19.78
C GLY A 60 -5.02 -7.98 18.28
N TYR A 61 -5.75 -9.03 17.90
CA TYR A 61 -6.21 -9.24 16.53
C TYR A 61 -7.19 -8.15 16.11
N SER A 62 -8.18 -7.82 16.95
CA SER A 62 -9.16 -6.79 16.64
C SER A 62 -8.51 -5.42 16.51
N GLN A 63 -7.66 -5.03 17.47
CA GLN A 63 -6.95 -3.77 17.43
C GLN A 63 -6.01 -3.68 16.22
N GLY A 64 -5.27 -4.75 15.91
CA GLY A 64 -4.41 -4.82 14.74
C GLY A 64 -5.19 -4.73 13.43
N TRP A 65 -6.33 -5.40 13.34
CA TRP A 65 -7.23 -5.35 12.18
C TRP A 65 -7.80 -3.95 11.97
N TYR A 66 -8.33 -3.30 13.01
CA TYR A 66 -8.87 -1.94 12.91
C TYR A 66 -7.79 -0.92 12.56
N ALA A 67 -6.61 -1.00 13.17
CA ALA A 67 -5.49 -0.12 12.87
C ALA A 67 -4.99 -0.32 11.42
N GLY A 68 -4.91 -1.57 10.97
CA GLY A 68 -4.56 -1.90 9.59
C GLY A 68 -5.59 -1.39 8.59
N ALA A 69 -6.88 -1.62 8.85
CA ALA A 69 -7.98 -1.15 8.01
C ALA A 69 -8.06 0.38 7.96
N ALA A 70 -7.84 1.08 9.07
CA ALA A 70 -7.79 2.53 9.10
C ALA A 70 -6.65 3.09 8.23
N ARG A 71 -5.44 2.54 8.38
CA ARG A 71 -4.29 2.93 7.55
C ARG A 71 -4.50 2.60 6.06
N ALA A 72 -5.11 1.46 5.76
CA ALA A 72 -5.43 1.10 4.38
C ALA A 72 -6.47 2.07 3.79
N ASN A 73 -7.50 2.44 4.55
CA ASN A 73 -8.51 3.39 4.10
C ASN A 73 -7.92 4.79 3.86
N GLU A 74 -7.05 5.28 4.75
CA GLU A 74 -6.37 6.57 4.60
C GLU A 74 -5.52 6.64 3.32
N LYS A 75 -4.87 5.52 2.95
CA LYS A 75 -4.12 5.40 1.69
C LYS A 75 -5.01 5.22 0.47
N LEU A 76 -6.11 4.49 0.61
CA LEU A 76 -7.07 4.28 -0.47
C LEU A 76 -7.89 5.54 -0.77
N GLU A 77 -7.99 6.48 0.16
CA GLU A 77 -8.75 7.72 -0.01
C GLU A 77 -8.25 8.60 -1.18
N PRO A 78 -6.94 8.94 -1.30
CA PRO A 78 -6.44 9.67 -2.46
C PRO A 78 -6.55 8.85 -3.76
N LEU A 79 -6.42 7.52 -3.71
CA LEU A 79 -6.67 6.66 -4.88
C LEU A 79 -8.14 6.68 -5.32
N ARG A 80 -9.09 6.74 -4.38
CA ARG A 80 -10.52 6.85 -4.70
C ARG A 80 -10.85 8.16 -5.39
N ASP A 81 -10.23 9.25 -4.95
CA ASP A 81 -10.43 10.56 -5.57
C ASP A 81 -9.74 10.65 -6.93
N TYR A 82 -8.56 10.04 -7.09
CA TYR A 82 -7.90 9.90 -8.37
C TYR A 82 -8.72 9.05 -9.36
N VAL A 83 -9.23 7.90 -8.92
CA VAL A 83 -10.11 7.04 -9.74
C VAL A 83 -11.38 7.79 -10.15
N ARG A 84 -11.98 8.56 -9.24
CA ARG A 84 -13.12 9.44 -9.58
C ARG A 84 -12.74 10.47 -10.65
N GLN A 85 -11.63 11.17 -10.47
CA GLN A 85 -11.13 12.13 -11.45
C GLN A 85 -10.89 11.48 -12.82
N TYR A 86 -10.29 10.29 -12.87
CA TYR A 86 -10.10 9.54 -14.11
C TYR A 86 -11.41 9.12 -14.78
N PHE A 87 -12.39 8.68 -13.99
CA PHE A 87 -13.70 8.33 -14.53
C PHE A 87 -14.44 9.58 -15.05
N ASP A 88 -14.36 10.69 -14.33
CA ASP A 88 -14.93 11.97 -14.77
C ASP A 88 -14.26 12.43 -16.07
N GLU A 89 -12.92 12.38 -16.16
CA GLU A 89 -12.17 12.67 -17.38
C GLU A 89 -12.53 11.75 -18.54
N ALA A 90 -12.65 10.44 -18.31
CA ALA A 90 -13.03 9.47 -19.33
C ALA A 90 -14.47 9.67 -19.82
N VAL A 91 -15.40 10.05 -18.93
CA VAL A 91 -16.78 10.41 -19.28
C VAL A 91 -16.80 11.68 -20.12
N GLN A 92 -16.02 12.71 -19.74
CA GLN A 92 -15.89 13.94 -20.52
C GLN A 92 -15.29 13.68 -21.90
N LEU A 93 -14.24 12.86 -22.00
CA LEU A 93 -13.61 12.50 -23.26
C LEU A 93 -14.54 11.69 -24.17
N ARG A 94 -15.34 10.78 -23.61
CA ARG A 94 -16.35 10.04 -24.38
C ARG A 94 -17.46 10.97 -24.89
N ALA A 95 -17.90 11.93 -24.07
CA ALA A 95 -18.85 12.95 -24.49
C ALA A 95 -18.26 13.87 -25.57
N GLU A 96 -16.96 14.17 -25.49
CA GLU A 96 -16.20 14.94 -26.49
C GLU A 96 -16.16 14.22 -27.85
N VAL A 97 -15.81 12.93 -27.86
CA VAL A 97 -15.78 12.13 -29.08
C VAL A 97 -17.15 12.04 -29.74
N GLU A 98 -18.22 11.84 -28.97
CA GLU A 98 -19.58 11.81 -29.53
C GLU A 98 -20.01 13.18 -30.09
N ARG A 99 -19.64 14.28 -29.43
CA ARG A 99 -19.94 15.63 -29.94
C ARG A 99 -19.19 15.91 -31.25
N GLN A 100 -17.91 15.54 -31.33
CA GLN A 100 -17.12 15.66 -32.55
C GLN A 100 -17.70 14.79 -33.67
N ARG A 101 -18.17 13.59 -33.35
CA ARG A 101 -18.81 12.69 -34.30
C ARG A 101 -20.11 13.27 -34.86
N GLU A 102 -20.95 13.86 -34.03
CA GLU A 102 -22.18 14.54 -34.48
C GLU A 102 -21.88 15.77 -35.34
N LEU A 103 -20.84 16.55 -34.99
CA LEU A 103 -20.39 17.67 -35.81
C LEU A 103 -19.92 17.22 -37.19
N ILE A 104 -19.12 16.15 -37.26
CA ILE A 104 -18.66 15.56 -38.53
C ILE A 104 -19.85 15.09 -39.36
N LYS A 105 -20.85 14.42 -38.76
CA LYS A 105 -22.07 14.01 -39.46
C LYS A 105 -22.84 15.20 -40.02
N LEU A 106 -22.98 16.27 -39.25
CA LEU A 106 -23.68 17.47 -39.65
C LEU A 106 -22.96 18.20 -40.80
N MET A 107 -21.63 18.34 -40.70
CA MET A 107 -20.81 18.88 -41.79
C MET A 107 -20.92 18.04 -43.06
N HIS A 108 -20.86 16.71 -42.93
CA HIS A 108 -21.00 15.80 -44.07
C HIS A 108 -22.39 15.90 -44.71
N GLY A 109 -23.45 15.96 -43.91
CA GLY A 109 -24.82 16.15 -44.38
C GLY A 109 -25.01 17.47 -45.11
N GLN A 110 -24.45 18.56 -44.58
CA GLN A 110 -24.51 19.89 -45.21
C GLN A 110 -23.71 19.94 -46.52
N MET A 111 -22.53 19.31 -46.57
CA MET A 111 -21.77 19.21 -47.82
C MET A 111 -22.53 18.43 -48.89
N LEU A 112 -23.20 17.32 -48.52
CA LEU A 112 -24.03 16.55 -49.45
C LEU A 112 -25.23 17.36 -49.94
N GLN A 113 -25.92 18.07 -49.04
CA GLN A 113 -27.04 18.95 -49.40
C GLN A 113 -26.58 20.10 -50.31
N PHE A 114 -25.43 20.72 -50.04
CA PHE A 114 -24.86 21.76 -50.88
C PHE A 114 -24.47 21.22 -52.27
N ALA A 115 -23.88 20.04 -52.34
CA ALA A 115 -23.55 19.39 -53.61
C ALA A 115 -24.81 19.03 -54.44
N GLN A 116 -25.90 18.61 -53.77
CA GLN A 116 -27.18 18.33 -54.41
C GLN A 116 -27.90 19.62 -54.85
N ALA A 117 -27.93 20.64 -54.00
CA ALA A 117 -28.51 21.95 -54.30
C ALA A 117 -27.77 22.64 -55.45
N ARG A 118 -26.44 22.48 -55.55
CA ARG A 118 -25.65 22.94 -56.70
C ARG A 118 -26.00 22.19 -57.99
N ARG A 119 -26.29 20.88 -57.91
CA ARG A 119 -26.77 20.08 -59.05
C ARG A 119 -28.18 20.49 -59.51
N ALA A 120 -29.07 20.80 -58.57
CA ALA A 120 -30.45 21.20 -58.85
C ALA A 120 -30.55 22.67 -59.29
N GLY A 121 -29.83 23.59 -58.63
CA GLY A 121 -29.82 25.02 -58.95
C GLY A 121 -29.13 25.36 -60.27
N ALA A 122 -28.18 24.52 -60.73
CA ALA A 122 -27.63 24.60 -62.08
C ALA A 122 -28.67 24.32 -63.18
N GLN A 123 -29.84 23.75 -62.85
CA GLN A 123 -30.93 23.50 -63.79
C GLN A 123 -32.00 24.59 -63.82
N GLU A 124 -32.13 25.47 -62.80
CA GLU A 124 -33.33 26.35 -62.70
C GLU A 124 -33.13 27.82 -62.24
N GLY A 125 -31.96 28.29 -61.77
CA GLY A 125 -31.85 29.62 -61.10
C GLY A 125 -30.91 30.66 -61.74
N GLY A 126 -31.38 31.92 -61.84
CA GLY A 126 -30.58 33.08 -62.27
C GLY A 126 -29.56 33.59 -61.22
N PRO A 127 -28.49 34.30 -61.64
CA PRO A 127 -27.23 34.44 -60.89
C PRO A 127 -27.27 35.21 -59.56
N GLU A 128 -28.22 36.13 -59.34
CA GLU A 128 -28.23 36.98 -58.13
C GLU A 128 -28.85 36.31 -56.88
N ALA A 129 -29.83 35.42 -57.04
CA ALA A 129 -30.46 34.73 -55.92
C ALA A 129 -29.52 33.69 -55.28
N GLY A 130 -28.69 33.01 -56.08
CA GLY A 130 -27.71 32.03 -55.60
C GLY A 130 -26.59 32.66 -54.78
N LEU A 131 -26.12 33.86 -55.16
CA LEU A 131 -25.07 34.58 -54.42
C LEU A 131 -25.53 35.03 -53.03
N ALA A 132 -26.78 35.48 -52.90
CA ALA A 132 -27.32 35.91 -51.61
C ALA A 132 -27.44 34.73 -50.61
N GLU A 133 -27.85 33.57 -51.11
CA GLU A 133 -27.96 32.34 -50.32
C GLU A 133 -26.59 31.78 -49.93
N GLU A 134 -25.60 31.83 -50.85
CA GLU A 134 -24.20 31.49 -50.57
C GLU A 134 -23.59 32.38 -49.48
N VAL A 135 -23.80 33.70 -49.54
CA VAL A 135 -23.29 34.63 -48.52
C VAL A 135 -23.93 34.37 -47.15
N ALA A 136 -25.21 33.99 -47.11
CA ALA A 136 -25.89 33.64 -45.86
C ALA A 136 -25.33 32.34 -45.25
N ALA A 137 -25.10 31.32 -46.07
CA ALA A 137 -24.50 30.06 -45.66
C ALA A 137 -23.06 30.26 -45.16
N LEU A 138 -22.25 31.04 -45.87
CA LEU A 138 -20.86 31.33 -45.49
C LEU A 138 -20.77 32.11 -44.16
N LYS A 139 -21.69 33.06 -43.93
CA LYS A 139 -21.80 33.77 -42.65
C LYS A 139 -22.16 32.84 -41.50
N LYS A 140 -23.05 31.87 -41.73
CA LYS A 140 -23.43 30.89 -40.71
C LYS A 140 -22.28 29.94 -40.37
N ALA A 141 -21.55 29.47 -41.39
CA ALA A 141 -20.36 28.66 -41.22
C ALA A 141 -19.25 29.41 -40.44
N ASN A 142 -19.00 30.68 -40.77
CA ASN A 142 -18.04 31.50 -40.04
C ASN A 142 -18.42 31.69 -38.57
N ARG A 143 -19.69 31.96 -38.26
CA ARG A 143 -20.16 32.07 -36.86
C ARG A 143 -19.94 30.77 -36.08
N LEU A 144 -20.17 29.63 -36.72
CA LEU A 144 -19.98 28.32 -36.10
C LEU A 144 -18.50 28.00 -35.89
N LEU A 145 -17.64 28.37 -36.83
CA LEU A 145 -16.18 28.28 -36.67
C LEU A 145 -15.70 29.14 -35.50
N HIS A 146 -16.17 30.38 -35.39
CA HIS A 146 -15.82 31.24 -34.26
C HIS A 146 -16.26 30.66 -32.92
N ALA A 147 -17.50 30.18 -32.81
CA ALA A 147 -17.97 29.52 -31.59
C ALA A 147 -17.16 28.26 -31.23
N THR A 148 -16.68 27.53 -32.25
CA THR A 148 -15.82 26.36 -32.05
C THR A 148 -14.44 26.77 -31.55
N ILE A 149 -13.84 27.81 -32.12
CA ILE A 149 -12.54 28.36 -31.68
C ILE A 149 -12.63 28.85 -30.23
N ASP A 150 -13.68 29.58 -29.86
CA ASP A 150 -13.88 30.10 -28.50
C ASP A 150 -14.01 28.95 -27.47
N SER A 151 -14.72 27.88 -27.84
CA SER A 151 -14.84 26.67 -27.03
C SER A 151 -13.48 25.97 -26.86
N MET A 152 -12.71 25.84 -27.94
CA MET A 152 -11.38 25.22 -27.90
C MET A 152 -10.39 26.04 -27.07
N GLU A 153 -10.42 27.36 -27.16
CA GLU A 153 -9.57 28.26 -26.38
C GLU A 153 -9.85 28.11 -24.88
N THR A 154 -11.14 28.11 -24.50
CA THR A 154 -11.55 27.93 -23.10
C THR A 154 -11.09 26.58 -22.54
N GLN A 155 -11.16 25.51 -23.35
CA GLN A 155 -10.66 24.19 -22.96
C GLN A 155 -9.14 24.13 -22.88
N PHE A 156 -8.43 24.73 -23.83
CA PHE A 156 -6.97 24.80 -23.80
C PHE A 156 -6.46 25.49 -22.54
N GLN A 157 -7.09 26.61 -22.15
CA GLN A 157 -6.75 27.33 -20.94
C GLN A 157 -6.96 26.50 -19.67
N SER A 158 -8.04 25.71 -19.58
CA SER A 158 -8.31 24.88 -18.40
C SER A 158 -7.32 23.72 -18.26
N THR A 159 -7.03 23.00 -19.34
CA THR A 159 -6.03 21.92 -19.34
C THR A 159 -4.63 22.47 -19.09
N PHE A 160 -4.28 23.61 -19.67
CA PHE A 160 -2.99 24.28 -19.44
C PHE A 160 -2.85 24.71 -17.97
N ALA A 161 -3.91 25.27 -17.38
CA ALA A 161 -3.92 25.62 -15.96
C ALA A 161 -3.72 24.39 -15.06
N GLN A 162 -4.41 23.28 -15.35
CA GLN A 162 -4.25 22.03 -14.59
C GLN A 162 -2.85 21.42 -14.74
N SER A 163 -2.31 21.38 -15.97
CA SER A 163 -0.93 20.93 -16.20
C SER A 163 0.07 21.82 -15.48
N GLY A 164 -0.14 23.14 -15.47
CA GLY A 164 0.68 24.10 -14.73
C GLY A 164 0.67 23.83 -13.23
N LEU A 165 -0.50 23.54 -12.65
CA LEU A 165 -0.63 23.16 -11.24
C LEU A 165 0.12 21.87 -10.93
N LYS A 166 0.01 20.83 -11.77
CA LYS A 166 0.73 19.56 -11.58
C LYS A 166 2.24 19.75 -11.62
N THR A 167 2.75 20.52 -12.58
CA THR A 167 4.18 20.88 -12.66
C THR A 167 4.62 21.70 -11.45
N GLN A 168 3.78 22.63 -10.97
CA GLN A 168 4.10 23.44 -9.80
C GLN A 168 4.19 22.58 -8.53
N GLN A 169 3.29 21.62 -8.34
CA GLN A 169 3.36 20.70 -7.20
C GLN A 169 4.60 19.82 -7.28
N TYR A 170 4.91 19.26 -8.45
CA TYR A 170 6.13 18.51 -8.67
C TYR A 170 7.38 19.34 -8.33
N ASN A 171 7.47 20.58 -8.81
CA ASN A 171 8.59 21.47 -8.51
C ASN A 171 8.71 21.79 -7.02
N ARG A 172 7.60 21.96 -6.30
CA ARG A 172 7.60 22.20 -4.84
C ARG A 172 8.14 20.98 -4.07
N THR A 173 7.72 19.77 -4.46
CA THR A 173 8.24 18.54 -3.85
C THR A 173 9.74 18.38 -4.12
N LEU A 174 10.21 18.70 -5.34
CA LEU A 174 11.64 18.69 -5.65
C LEU A 174 12.44 19.68 -4.80
N VAL A 175 11.95 20.90 -4.61
CA VAL A 175 12.62 21.89 -3.75
C VAL A 175 12.79 21.37 -2.32
N PHE A 176 11.73 20.76 -1.76
CA PHE A 176 11.82 20.14 -0.44
C PHE A 176 12.80 18.96 -0.40
N ALA A 177 12.72 18.06 -1.39
CA ALA A 177 13.59 16.89 -1.49
C ALA A 177 15.07 17.29 -1.59
N HIS A 178 15.41 18.30 -2.41
CA HIS A 178 16.77 18.81 -2.53
C HIS A 178 17.26 19.46 -1.23
N ALA A 179 16.40 20.21 -0.52
CA ALA A 179 16.77 20.79 0.76
C ALA A 179 17.05 19.72 1.83
N ALA A 180 16.21 18.69 1.90
CA ALA A 180 16.42 17.55 2.79
C ALA A 180 17.68 16.76 2.42
N GLN A 181 17.90 16.49 1.12
CA GLN A 181 19.11 15.82 0.64
C GLN A 181 20.37 16.61 0.99
N ALA A 182 20.36 17.94 0.82
CA ALA A 182 21.50 18.79 1.16
C ALA A 182 21.84 18.72 2.64
N LEU A 183 20.82 18.81 3.52
CA LEU A 183 21.01 18.66 4.96
C LEU A 183 21.60 17.29 5.31
N VAL A 184 21.07 16.20 4.75
CA VAL A 184 21.61 14.85 5.02
C VAL A 184 23.03 14.75 4.48
N ALA A 185 23.32 15.26 3.28
CA ALA A 185 24.66 15.27 2.70
C ALA A 185 25.67 16.00 3.59
N GLU A 186 25.30 17.14 4.18
CA GLU A 186 26.12 17.84 5.17
C GLU A 186 26.36 16.99 6.44
N LEU A 187 25.32 16.34 6.96
CA LEU A 187 25.43 15.48 8.15
C LEU A 187 26.29 14.24 7.93
N VAL A 188 26.44 13.79 6.67
CA VAL A 188 27.24 12.60 6.32
C VAL A 188 28.57 12.93 5.65
N ALA A 189 28.93 14.21 5.54
CA ALA A 189 30.12 14.65 4.80
C ALA A 189 31.43 14.09 5.38
N ASP A 190 31.48 13.93 6.71
CA ASP A 190 32.68 13.49 7.41
C ASP A 190 32.64 11.99 7.76
N GLY A 191 33.82 11.45 8.10
CA GLY A 191 34.01 10.08 8.56
C GLY A 191 33.70 9.86 10.04
N THR A 192 32.93 10.74 10.69
CA THR A 192 32.63 10.63 12.12
C THR A 192 31.71 9.44 12.42
N PRO A 193 31.75 8.89 13.65
CA PRO A 193 30.79 7.86 14.08
C PRO A 193 29.33 8.30 13.94
N GLU A 194 29.05 9.58 14.19
CA GLU A 194 27.71 10.17 14.05
C GLU A 194 27.26 10.19 12.60
N ALA A 195 28.15 10.59 11.67
CA ALA A 195 27.88 10.56 10.24
C ALA A 195 27.62 9.13 9.75
N GLN A 196 28.35 8.15 10.26
CA GLN A 196 28.13 6.73 9.95
C GLN A 196 26.76 6.25 10.43
N LEU A 197 26.35 6.61 11.66
CA LEU A 197 25.03 6.29 12.19
C LEU A 197 23.91 6.90 11.33
N VAL A 198 24.10 8.13 10.84
CA VAL A 198 23.14 8.78 9.93
C VAL A 198 23.06 8.03 8.59
N ARG A 199 24.20 7.60 8.02
CA ARG A 199 24.23 6.78 6.79
C ARG A 199 23.46 5.47 6.95
N GLU A 200 23.71 4.75 8.05
CA GLU A 200 23.02 3.49 8.36
C GLU A 200 21.51 3.68 8.49
N ARG A 201 21.08 4.69 9.26
CA ARG A 201 19.65 5.00 9.44
C ARG A 201 18.99 5.42 8.14
N PHE A 202 19.65 6.24 7.33
CA PHE A 202 19.12 6.63 6.03
C PHE A 202 18.92 5.40 5.14
N VAL A 203 19.92 4.50 5.04
CA VAL A 203 19.83 3.29 4.22
C VAL A 203 18.72 2.36 4.71
N GLU A 204 18.56 2.22 6.03
CA GLU A 204 17.47 1.46 6.62
C GLU A 204 16.10 2.02 6.20
N HIS A 205 15.88 3.33 6.44
CA HIS A 205 14.62 3.98 6.07
C HIS A 205 14.36 3.97 4.57
N TYR A 206 15.38 4.22 3.75
CA TYR A 206 15.28 4.17 2.29
C TYR A 206 14.83 2.79 1.81
N ARG A 207 15.47 1.72 2.29
CA ARG A 207 15.11 0.33 1.91
C ARG A 207 13.71 -0.03 2.36
N GLN A 208 13.31 0.39 3.56
CA GLN A 208 11.95 0.17 4.06
C GLN A 208 10.91 0.87 3.19
N GLU A 209 11.16 2.13 2.81
CA GLU A 209 10.27 2.93 1.97
C GLU A 209 10.18 2.35 0.56
N VAL A 210 11.31 2.06 -0.09
CA VAL A 210 11.34 1.44 -1.43
C VAL A 210 10.61 0.09 -1.43
N ALA A 211 10.88 -0.76 -0.44
CA ALA A 211 10.19 -2.05 -0.33
C ALA A 211 8.68 -1.86 -0.11
N HIS A 212 8.28 -0.83 0.63
CA HIS A 212 6.88 -0.50 0.83
C HIS A 212 6.22 0.00 -0.46
N SER A 213 6.80 0.99 -1.14
CA SER A 213 6.28 1.55 -2.39
C SER A 213 6.21 0.52 -3.52
N LEU A 214 7.16 -0.43 -3.58
CA LEU A 214 7.10 -1.56 -4.53
C LEU A 214 5.94 -2.51 -4.24
N ARG A 215 5.61 -2.74 -2.96
CA ARG A 215 4.47 -3.60 -2.58
C ARG A 215 3.13 -2.94 -2.85
N GLU A 216 3.02 -1.63 -2.62
CA GLU A 216 1.81 -0.86 -2.89
C GLU A 216 1.64 -0.54 -4.39
N GLY A 217 2.71 -0.66 -5.18
CA GLY A 217 2.70 -0.38 -6.62
C GLY A 217 2.87 1.11 -6.97
N ASP A 218 3.27 1.94 -6.01
CA ASP A 218 3.58 3.36 -6.22
C ASP A 218 4.81 3.55 -7.12
N ILE A 219 5.74 2.59 -7.07
CA ILE A 219 6.89 2.48 -7.97
C ILE A 219 6.96 1.07 -8.53
N GLN A 220 7.46 0.95 -9.77
CA GLN A 220 7.62 -0.35 -10.43
C GLN A 220 9.00 -0.97 -10.17
N ILE A 221 10.00 -0.12 -9.94
CA ILE A 221 11.38 -0.50 -9.70
C ILE A 221 12.00 0.49 -8.71
N ALA A 222 13.03 0.05 -7.97
CA ALA A 222 13.75 0.89 -7.04
C ALA A 222 14.44 2.06 -7.77
N PRO A 223 14.43 3.29 -7.22
CA PRO A 223 14.99 4.48 -7.87
C PRO A 223 16.45 4.33 -8.33
N GLU A 224 17.27 3.58 -7.60
CA GLU A 224 18.68 3.34 -7.94
C GLU A 224 18.87 2.45 -9.19
N LEU A 225 17.83 1.71 -9.59
CA LEU A 225 17.82 0.81 -10.75
C LEU A 225 17.06 1.41 -11.95
N ASP A 226 16.41 2.56 -11.79
CA ASP A 226 15.59 3.18 -12.84
C ASP A 226 16.42 4.13 -13.73
N GLU A 227 16.55 3.80 -15.02
CA GLU A 227 17.23 4.66 -16.00
C GLU A 227 16.55 6.01 -16.22
N ALA A 228 15.23 6.07 -16.16
CA ALA A 228 14.49 7.32 -16.34
C ALA A 228 14.74 8.24 -15.15
N PHE A 229 14.72 7.69 -13.93
CA PHE A 229 15.06 8.40 -12.72
C PHE A 229 16.50 8.95 -12.77
N GLN A 230 17.46 8.13 -13.19
CA GLN A 230 18.86 8.57 -13.36
C GLN A 230 18.98 9.76 -14.33
N LYS A 231 18.26 9.74 -15.45
CA LYS A 231 18.30 10.83 -16.44
C LYS A 231 17.64 12.12 -15.94
N GLN A 232 16.58 12.00 -15.14
CA GLN A 232 15.83 13.14 -14.63
C GLN A 232 16.46 13.77 -13.39
N LEU A 233 17.01 12.94 -12.49
CA LEU A 233 17.55 13.35 -11.18
C LEU A 233 18.94 12.71 -10.94
N PRO A 234 19.97 13.08 -11.73
CA PRO A 234 21.27 12.42 -11.69
C PRO A 234 22.01 12.61 -10.35
N GLU A 235 21.88 13.78 -9.71
CA GLU A 235 22.53 14.07 -8.43
C GLU A 235 21.90 13.28 -7.28
N THR A 236 20.57 13.21 -7.23
CA THR A 236 19.84 12.41 -6.24
C THR A 236 20.11 10.92 -6.42
N HIS A 237 20.12 10.43 -7.67
CA HIS A 237 20.49 9.05 -7.97
C HIS A 237 21.90 8.72 -7.46
N ARG A 238 22.89 9.59 -7.75
CA ARG A 238 24.25 9.43 -7.25
C ARG A 238 24.30 9.37 -5.72
N PHE A 239 23.64 10.32 -5.06
CA PHE A 239 23.58 10.38 -3.60
C PHE A 239 23.04 9.07 -3.00
N ILE A 240 21.95 8.53 -3.55
CA ILE A 240 21.39 7.24 -3.10
C ILE A 240 22.41 6.12 -3.23
N ILE A 241 23.08 6.01 -4.39
CA ILE A 241 24.10 4.98 -4.62
C ILE A 241 25.24 5.09 -3.60
N ASP A 242 25.75 6.30 -3.36
CA ASP A 242 26.86 6.54 -2.44
C ASP A 242 26.46 6.14 -1.00
N MET A 243 25.25 6.49 -0.57
CA MET A 243 24.70 6.10 0.73
C MET A 243 24.59 4.57 0.86
N LEU A 244 24.03 3.89 -0.15
CA LEU A 244 23.90 2.43 -0.16
C LEU A 244 25.25 1.72 -0.12
N GLN A 245 26.25 2.24 -0.82
CA GLN A 245 27.60 1.67 -0.84
C GLN A 245 28.35 1.89 0.46
N SER A 246 28.11 3.00 1.16
CA SER A 246 28.79 3.33 2.42
C SER A 246 28.47 2.37 3.59
N VAL A 247 27.35 1.64 3.49
CA VAL A 247 26.87 0.68 4.50
C VAL A 247 27.01 -0.78 4.01
N ALA A 248 27.51 -0.99 2.78
CA ALA A 248 27.76 -2.34 2.28
C ALA A 248 28.88 -3.02 3.11
N PRO A 249 28.73 -4.30 3.49
CA PRO A 249 29.76 -5.00 4.22
C PRO A 249 31.06 -4.98 3.42
N ARG A 250 32.17 -4.51 4.02
CA ARG A 250 33.50 -4.66 3.41
C ARG A 250 33.71 -6.15 3.13
N PRO A 251 34.18 -6.55 1.94
CA PRO A 251 34.65 -7.91 1.75
C PRO A 251 35.72 -8.16 2.81
N GLU A 252 35.53 -9.19 3.62
CA GLU A 252 36.53 -9.60 4.61
C GLU A 252 37.87 -9.74 3.89
N ALA A 253 38.86 -9.01 4.39
CA ALA A 253 40.22 -9.11 3.89
C ALA A 253 40.61 -10.59 3.91
N GLY A 254 40.97 -11.11 2.73
CA GLY A 254 41.27 -12.51 2.53
C GLY A 254 42.20 -13.05 3.61
N GLU A 255 41.85 -14.25 4.08
CA GLU A 255 42.74 -15.10 4.88
C GLU A 255 44.15 -15.08 4.29
N PRO A 256 45.20 -14.93 5.11
CA PRO A 256 46.55 -15.01 4.61
C PRO A 256 46.79 -16.40 4.02
N ASP A 257 47.20 -16.43 2.76
CA ASP A 257 47.64 -17.63 2.03
C ASP A 257 48.56 -18.47 2.94
N PRO A 258 48.33 -19.81 3.06
CA PRO A 258 49.27 -20.65 3.78
C PRO A 258 50.59 -20.66 3.00
N MET A 259 51.60 -20.02 3.58
CA MET A 259 52.96 -19.98 3.05
C MET A 259 53.48 -21.41 2.77
N PRO A 260 54.29 -21.58 1.71
CA PRO A 260 54.75 -22.89 1.22
C PRO A 260 55.67 -23.65 2.18
#